data_AF-B5X410-F1
#
_entry.id   AF-B5X410-F1
#
_cell.length_a   1.000
_cell.length_b   1.000
_cell.length_c   1.000
_cell.angle_alpha   90.00
_cell.angle_beta   90.00
_cell.angle_gamma   90.00
#
_symmetry.space_group_name_H-M   'P 1'
#
loop_
_entity.id
_entity.type
_entity.pdbx_description
1 polymer ?
#
loop_
_entity_poly.entity_id
_entity_poly.type
_entity_poly.pdbx_seq_one_letter_code
_entity_poly.pdbx_strand_id
1 'polypeptide(L)'
;MGRSGPQNLAKRQLWNYIHFTMALLSLLLRPAHCQQCRIQRCNAEYVASTSPSSGLQEDSPSDVDYCIALRAYALCTRRTARSCRGDLVYHSAVFRIKELFSQQNCSSDGPTSSAKATSTSRPAVSELCDYESRVLALGPAGQGKKYAHCGLFGDPHLRTFRDEFQTCKVEGAWPLIDNRYLSVQVTNVPVVLGSSATATSKITVIFKSYHGCTEQKVYQATTEDLPSAFQDGTRSGGEGGSLWIVEKGGSGGRLVKIQARYIGTSIIVRSVGRYLTFAIRMPEDTLDFSEENSGLQLCLHGCPRNELIKEHMLGRQPLHPRLPGSGSNPEVGPLLPPHQTYTVEHATAKCRETLQVEDVYFHSCVFDLLTTGDPEFSMAAYGALEDLKALPPSKLKQNSPRTPRVQLNRGGPHMLATATPSLVTFLLLVLLLM
;
A
#
# COMPACT_ATOMS: atom_id res chain seq x y z
N MET A 1 22.35 -84.77 -20.42
CA MET A 1 22.10 -84.98 -18.97
C MET A 1 22.33 -83.66 -18.26
N GLY A 2 21.25 -83.07 -17.75
CA GLY A 2 21.27 -81.77 -17.08
C GLY A 2 21.92 -81.84 -15.70
N ARG A 3 22.61 -80.76 -15.33
CA ARG A 3 23.00 -80.42 -13.96
C ARG A 3 23.25 -78.92 -13.85
N SER A 4 22.21 -78.12 -14.10
CA SER A 4 22.14 -76.74 -13.60
C SER A 4 21.86 -76.81 -12.10
N GLY A 5 22.93 -76.73 -11.32
CA GLY A 5 22.94 -76.97 -9.87
C GLY A 5 22.12 -75.98 -9.04
N PRO A 6 21.97 -76.26 -7.73
CA PRO A 6 21.06 -75.62 -6.77
C PRO A 6 21.41 -74.15 -6.41
N GLN A 7 22.36 -73.53 -7.12
CA GLN A 7 22.87 -72.20 -6.76
C GLN A 7 21.91 -71.03 -7.07
N ASN A 8 20.95 -71.24 -7.98
CA ASN A 8 19.94 -70.21 -8.30
C ASN A 8 18.82 -70.12 -7.26
N LEU A 9 18.50 -71.22 -6.57
CA LEU A 9 17.47 -71.23 -5.53
C LEU A 9 17.94 -70.56 -4.24
N ALA A 10 19.19 -70.81 -3.83
CA ALA A 10 19.79 -70.19 -2.64
C ALA A 10 19.92 -68.66 -2.78
N LYS A 11 20.34 -68.16 -3.95
CA LYS A 11 20.40 -66.72 -4.21
C LYS A 11 19.02 -66.05 -4.18
N ARG A 12 18.01 -66.72 -4.73
CA ARG A 12 16.63 -66.22 -4.75
C ARG A 12 15.98 -66.23 -3.37
N GLN A 13 16.28 -67.24 -2.55
CA GLN A 13 15.86 -67.28 -1.14
C GLN A 13 16.54 -66.19 -0.30
N LEU A 14 17.83 -65.92 -0.53
CA LEU A 14 18.55 -64.84 0.16
C LEU A 14 17.94 -63.48 -0.18
N TRP A 15 17.65 -63.23 -1.45
CA TRP A 15 17.02 -61.98 -1.90
C TRP A 15 15.61 -61.82 -1.33
N ASN A 16 14.82 -62.90 -1.31
CA ASN A 16 13.50 -62.89 -0.68
C ASN A 16 13.59 -62.61 0.83
N TYR A 17 14.59 -63.15 1.53
CA TYR A 17 14.80 -62.89 2.96
C TYR A 17 15.23 -61.44 3.22
N ILE A 18 16.07 -60.86 2.35
CA ILE A 18 16.45 -59.45 2.41
C ILE A 18 15.23 -58.56 2.17
N HIS A 19 14.38 -58.87 1.19
CA HIS A 19 13.15 -58.11 0.96
C HIS A 19 12.16 -58.23 2.12
N PHE A 20 12.00 -59.44 2.69
CA PHE A 20 11.12 -59.65 3.83
C PHE A 20 11.63 -58.93 5.08
N THR A 21 12.94 -58.96 5.34
CA THR A 21 13.54 -58.26 6.48
C THR A 21 13.44 -56.75 6.31
N MET A 22 13.66 -56.20 5.11
CA MET A 22 13.48 -54.77 4.83
C MET A 22 12.01 -54.33 4.93
N ALA A 23 11.07 -55.14 4.46
CA ALA A 23 9.63 -54.90 4.63
C ALA A 23 9.22 -54.95 6.10
N LEU A 24 9.71 -55.94 6.85
CA LEU A 24 9.46 -56.05 8.30
C LEU A 24 10.06 -54.88 9.06
N LEU A 25 11.27 -54.44 8.71
CA LEU A 25 11.92 -53.28 9.33
C LEU A 25 11.12 -52.00 9.06
N SER A 26 10.59 -51.81 7.86
CA SER A 26 9.75 -50.66 7.50
C SER A 26 8.36 -50.70 8.13
N LEU A 27 7.83 -51.87 8.46
CA LEU A 27 6.61 -52.04 9.26
C LEU A 27 6.84 -51.84 10.78
N LEU A 28 8.05 -52.13 11.28
CA LEU A 28 8.45 -51.93 12.67
C LEU A 28 8.87 -50.48 12.98
N LEU A 29 9.43 -49.79 11.99
CA LEU A 29 9.66 -48.33 12.02
C LEU A 29 8.33 -47.62 11.83
N ARG A 30 7.54 -47.48 12.91
CA ARG A 30 6.41 -46.55 12.91
C ARG A 30 6.94 -45.19 12.44
N PRO A 31 6.27 -44.50 11.48
CA PRO A 31 6.66 -43.14 11.15
C PRO A 31 6.62 -42.37 12.47
N ALA A 32 7.80 -41.93 12.92
CA ALA A 32 7.90 -40.95 13.97
C ALA A 32 7.14 -39.76 13.43
N HIS A 33 5.87 -39.62 13.85
CA HIS A 33 5.18 -38.38 13.71
C HIS A 33 6.04 -37.40 14.48
N CYS A 34 6.88 -36.65 13.77
CA CYS A 34 7.51 -35.46 14.29
C CYS A 34 6.36 -34.54 14.67
N GLN A 35 5.86 -34.72 15.89
CA GLN A 35 5.02 -33.73 16.54
C GLN A 35 5.89 -32.49 16.57
N GLN A 36 5.57 -31.53 15.70
CA GLN A 36 6.41 -30.34 15.55
C GLN A 36 6.35 -29.57 16.86
N CYS A 37 7.52 -29.16 17.37
CA CYS A 37 7.59 -28.34 18.57
C CYS A 37 6.80 -27.04 18.33
N ARG A 38 5.82 -26.74 19.19
CA ARG A 38 4.94 -25.56 19.05
C ARG A 38 5.35 -24.41 19.97
N ILE A 39 6.64 -24.33 20.33
CA ILE A 39 7.11 -23.29 21.26
C ILE A 39 6.90 -21.87 20.71
N GLN A 40 7.16 -21.65 19.42
CA GLN A 40 6.97 -20.33 18.79
C GLN A 40 5.53 -19.83 18.92
N ARG A 41 4.55 -20.74 18.86
CA ARG A 41 3.14 -20.41 19.08
C ARG A 41 2.88 -19.98 20.53
N CYS A 42 3.42 -20.72 21.50
CA CYS A 42 3.28 -20.35 22.91
C CYS A 42 3.91 -18.99 23.20
N ASN A 43 5.07 -18.69 22.61
CA ASN A 43 5.76 -17.41 22.75
C ASN A 43 4.92 -16.25 22.16
N ALA A 44 4.40 -16.45 20.94
CA ALA A 44 3.57 -15.45 20.27
C ALA A 44 2.27 -15.15 21.05
N GLU A 45 1.59 -16.18 21.57
CA GLU A 45 0.37 -16.01 22.38
C GLU A 45 0.66 -15.25 23.70
N TYR A 46 1.81 -15.49 24.33
CA TYR A 46 2.23 -14.76 25.54
C TYR A 46 2.56 -13.29 25.26
N VAL A 47 3.34 -13.01 24.21
CA VAL A 47 3.66 -11.64 23.81
C VAL A 47 2.39 -10.88 23.45
N ALA A 48 1.48 -11.49 22.69
CA ALA A 48 0.21 -10.85 22.31
C ALA A 48 -0.70 -10.53 23.52
N SER A 49 -0.66 -11.34 24.59
CA SER A 49 -1.46 -11.13 25.80
C SER A 49 -0.84 -10.16 26.82
N THR A 50 0.44 -9.85 26.69
CA THR A 50 1.17 -8.95 27.61
C THR A 50 1.63 -7.65 26.94
N SER A 51 1.46 -7.52 25.62
CA SER A 51 1.74 -6.28 24.90
C SER A 51 0.66 -5.23 25.20
N PRO A 52 1.03 -3.98 25.53
CA PRO A 52 0.05 -2.93 25.72
C PRO A 52 -0.73 -2.70 24.43
N SER A 53 -2.06 -2.75 24.52
CA SER A 53 -2.95 -2.38 23.42
C SER A 53 -2.69 -0.92 23.07
N SER A 54 -2.11 -0.66 21.91
CA SER A 54 -1.85 0.70 21.42
C SER A 54 -3.17 1.36 21.02
N GLY A 55 -3.92 1.85 22.03
CA GLY A 55 -5.18 2.55 21.82
C GLY A 55 -5.94 2.75 23.14
N LEU A 56 -5.87 3.98 23.64
CA LEU A 56 -6.57 4.56 24.80
C LEU A 56 -5.96 4.25 26.18
N GLN A 57 -5.26 5.27 26.68
CA GLN A 57 -4.80 5.47 28.07
C GLN A 57 -3.71 4.51 28.56
N GLU A 58 -2.71 5.06 29.26
CA GLU A 58 -1.65 4.33 29.97
C GLU A 58 -2.27 3.46 31.07
N ASP A 59 -2.80 2.30 30.72
CA ASP A 59 -3.01 1.23 31.67
C ASP A 59 -1.97 0.16 31.35
N SER A 60 -0.88 0.15 32.14
CA SER A 60 -0.07 -1.04 32.31
C SER A 60 -1.01 -2.23 32.54
N PRO A 61 -0.82 -3.40 31.91
CA PRO A 61 -1.65 -4.57 32.17
C PRO A 61 -1.76 -4.73 33.69
N SER A 62 -2.99 -4.85 34.22
CA SER A 62 -3.13 -5.04 35.65
C SER A 62 -2.27 -6.23 36.06
N ASP A 63 -1.62 -6.17 37.22
CA ASP A 63 -0.73 -7.24 37.72
C ASP A 63 -1.44 -8.63 37.66
N VAL A 64 -2.76 -8.60 37.86
CA VAL A 64 -3.67 -9.75 37.71
C VAL A 64 -3.73 -10.28 36.27
N ASP A 65 -3.87 -9.42 35.25
CA ASP A 65 -3.89 -9.81 33.84
C ASP A 65 -2.54 -10.37 33.36
N TYR A 66 -1.45 -9.78 33.84
CA TYR A 66 -0.10 -10.27 33.55
C TYR A 66 0.13 -11.69 34.12
N CYS A 67 -0.25 -11.93 35.37
CA CYS A 67 -0.14 -13.25 35.98
C CYS A 67 -1.07 -14.30 35.32
N ILE A 68 -2.24 -13.90 34.82
CA ILE A 68 -3.13 -14.78 34.04
C ILE A 68 -2.45 -15.21 32.73
N ALA A 69 -1.86 -14.25 32.00
CA ALA A 69 -1.11 -14.51 30.76
C ALA A 69 0.11 -15.42 31.01
N LEU A 70 0.87 -15.16 32.08
CA LEU A 70 2.03 -15.96 32.44
C LEU A 70 1.67 -17.41 32.82
N ARG A 71 0.56 -17.61 33.55
CA ARG A 71 0.02 -18.96 33.83
C ARG A 71 -0.44 -19.68 32.57
N ALA A 72 -1.06 -18.98 31.62
CA ALA A 72 -1.42 -19.55 30.32
C ALA A 72 -0.18 -19.99 29.51
N TYR A 73 0.87 -19.16 29.50
CA TYR A 73 2.14 -19.47 28.84
C TYR A 73 2.84 -20.70 29.44
N ALA A 74 2.86 -20.82 30.77
CA ALA A 74 3.36 -21.99 31.47
C ALA A 74 2.59 -23.28 31.12
N LEU A 75 1.26 -23.21 30.99
CA LEU A 75 0.46 -24.36 30.57
C LEU A 75 0.73 -24.74 29.10
N CYS A 76 0.85 -23.76 28.21
CA CYS A 76 1.13 -24.00 26.78
C CYS A 76 2.46 -24.74 26.60
N THR A 77 3.52 -24.23 27.22
CA THR A 77 4.86 -24.84 27.18
C THR A 77 4.86 -26.25 27.77
N ARG A 78 4.18 -26.48 28.90
CA ARG A 78 4.05 -27.82 29.49
C ARG A 78 3.35 -28.83 28.56
N ARG A 79 2.33 -28.41 27.80
CA ARG A 79 1.61 -29.29 26.86
C ARG A 79 2.47 -29.73 25.67
N THR A 80 3.36 -28.87 25.19
CA THR A 80 4.26 -29.17 24.05
C THR A 80 5.62 -29.76 24.47
N ALA A 81 5.85 -30.01 25.77
CA ALA A 81 7.14 -30.47 26.30
C ALA A 81 7.67 -31.76 25.66
N ARG A 82 6.77 -32.70 25.28
CA ARG A 82 7.16 -33.98 24.67
C ARG A 82 7.76 -33.81 23.28
N SER A 83 7.22 -32.90 22.47
CA SER A 83 7.70 -32.60 21.12
C SER A 83 8.90 -31.64 21.10
N CYS A 84 9.13 -30.90 22.18
CA CYS A 84 10.15 -29.86 22.26
C CYS A 84 11.42 -30.27 23.04
N ARG A 85 11.66 -31.57 23.28
CA ARG A 85 12.78 -32.04 24.12
C ARG A 85 14.17 -31.55 23.69
N GLY A 86 14.39 -31.43 22.37
CA GLY A 86 15.65 -30.98 21.77
C GLY A 86 15.64 -29.53 21.27
N ASP A 87 14.61 -28.75 21.59
CA ASP A 87 14.46 -27.38 21.10
C ASP A 87 15.06 -26.39 22.11
N LEU A 88 16.08 -25.62 21.69
CA LEU A 88 16.75 -24.65 22.55
C LEU A 88 15.83 -23.48 22.97
N VAL A 89 14.91 -23.07 22.08
CA VAL A 89 13.95 -22.00 22.35
C VAL A 89 12.97 -22.43 23.43
N TYR A 90 12.54 -23.70 23.43
CA TYR A 90 11.71 -24.27 24.48
C TYR A 90 12.38 -24.20 25.85
N HIS A 91 13.63 -24.65 25.97
CA HIS A 91 14.35 -24.62 27.24
C HIS A 91 14.60 -23.19 27.73
N SER A 92 14.91 -22.27 26.81
CA SER A 92 15.06 -20.84 27.10
C SER A 92 13.75 -20.24 27.62
N ALA A 93 12.62 -20.58 26.99
CA ALA A 93 11.29 -20.13 27.39
C ALA A 93 10.87 -20.67 28.77
N VAL A 94 11.09 -21.96 29.03
CA VAL A 94 10.77 -22.58 30.33
C VAL A 94 11.57 -21.93 31.47
N PHE A 95 12.86 -21.66 31.24
CA PHE A 95 13.68 -20.92 32.20
C PHE A 95 13.14 -19.52 32.46
N ARG A 96 12.82 -18.78 31.38
CA ARG A 96 12.28 -17.42 31.47
C ARG A 96 10.93 -17.38 32.19
N ILE A 97 10.03 -18.34 31.95
CA ILE A 97 8.74 -18.43 32.65
C ILE A 97 8.95 -18.52 34.16
N LYS A 98 9.89 -19.35 34.61
CA LYS A 98 10.21 -19.50 36.04
C LYS A 98 10.71 -18.20 36.67
N GLU A 99 11.55 -17.47 35.94
CA GLU A 99 12.06 -16.16 36.35
C GLU A 99 10.92 -15.12 36.45
N LEU A 100 10.04 -15.08 35.46
CA LEU A 100 8.91 -14.14 35.41
C LEU A 100 7.91 -14.36 36.55
N PHE A 101 7.67 -15.60 36.98
CA PHE A 101 6.82 -15.87 38.15
C PHE A 101 7.40 -15.25 39.42
N SER A 102 8.72 -15.29 39.57
CA SER A 102 9.41 -14.68 40.73
C SER A 102 9.51 -13.17 40.64
N GLN A 103 9.72 -12.61 39.44
CA GLN A 103 9.86 -11.17 39.25
C GLN A 103 8.55 -10.41 39.49
N GLN A 104 7.42 -11.02 39.16
CA GLN A 104 6.10 -10.39 39.22
C GLN A 104 5.21 -10.97 40.32
N ASN A 105 5.80 -11.68 41.30
CA ASN A 105 5.09 -12.29 42.44
C ASN A 105 3.81 -13.07 42.06
N CYS A 106 3.81 -13.71 40.88
CA CYS A 106 2.66 -14.44 40.41
C CYS A 106 2.56 -15.80 41.11
N SER A 107 1.37 -16.15 41.61
CA SER A 107 1.07 -17.53 42.01
C SER A 107 1.09 -18.46 40.80
N SER A 108 1.61 -19.69 40.94
CA SER A 108 1.52 -20.72 39.90
C SER A 108 0.11 -21.26 39.72
N ASP A 109 -0.73 -21.15 40.76
CA ASP A 109 -2.12 -21.61 40.78
C ASP A 109 -3.09 -20.43 40.59
N GLY A 110 -4.12 -20.63 39.76
CA GLY A 110 -5.16 -19.63 39.51
C GLY A 110 -5.83 -19.78 38.14
N PRO A 111 -6.77 -18.88 37.78
CA PRO A 111 -7.52 -18.92 36.52
C PRO A 111 -6.60 -18.65 35.32
N THR A 112 -6.22 -19.68 34.57
CA THR A 112 -5.57 -19.45 33.26
C THR A 112 -6.61 -18.90 32.30
N SER A 113 -6.24 -18.06 31.33
CA SER A 113 -7.18 -17.54 30.32
C SER A 113 -7.91 -18.71 29.66
N SER A 114 -9.10 -19.05 30.19
CA SER A 114 -9.84 -20.21 29.75
C SER A 114 -10.42 -19.85 28.40
N ALA A 115 -10.00 -20.56 27.37
CA ALA A 115 -10.63 -20.53 26.07
C ALA A 115 -12.08 -20.99 26.23
N LYS A 116 -12.99 -20.03 26.44
CA LYS A 116 -14.36 -19.91 25.91
C LYS A 116 -15.04 -18.77 26.66
N ALA A 117 -14.84 -17.55 26.19
CA ALA A 117 -15.75 -16.48 26.53
C ALA A 117 -17.15 -16.92 26.10
N THR A 118 -18.09 -16.87 27.03
CA THR A 118 -19.52 -17.05 26.81
C THR A 118 -19.94 -16.23 25.59
N SER A 119 -20.70 -16.85 24.70
CA SER A 119 -21.14 -16.32 23.42
C SER A 119 -22.01 -15.06 23.57
N THR A 120 -21.37 -13.91 23.75
CA THR A 120 -21.73 -12.72 22.99
C THR A 120 -21.00 -12.86 21.67
N SER A 121 -21.72 -12.85 20.54
CA SER A 121 -21.22 -13.03 19.17
C SER A 121 -19.86 -12.34 18.98
N ARG A 122 -18.76 -13.10 19.13
CA ARG A 122 -17.44 -12.62 18.71
C ARG A 122 -17.57 -12.42 17.20
N PRO A 123 -17.25 -11.24 16.67
CA PRO A 123 -17.03 -11.08 15.25
C PRO A 123 -16.13 -12.22 14.81
N ALA A 124 -16.50 -12.97 13.76
CA ALA A 124 -15.57 -13.94 13.19
C ALA A 124 -14.23 -13.22 12.94
N VAL A 125 -13.07 -13.87 13.06
CA VAL A 125 -11.76 -13.23 12.81
C VAL A 125 -11.75 -12.46 11.48
N SER A 126 -12.55 -12.92 10.52
CA SER A 126 -12.85 -12.25 9.24
C SER A 126 -13.48 -10.84 9.36
N GLU A 127 -14.31 -10.56 10.36
CA GLU A 127 -14.93 -9.24 10.59
C GLU A 127 -13.96 -8.25 11.24
N LEU A 128 -13.02 -8.73 12.07
CA LEU A 128 -11.95 -7.90 12.61
C LEU A 128 -10.95 -7.48 11.54
N CYS A 129 -10.79 -8.29 10.49
CA CYS A 129 -9.88 -8.02 9.38
C CYS A 129 -10.55 -7.33 8.18
N ASP A 130 -11.72 -6.74 8.41
CA ASP A 130 -12.39 -5.88 7.46
C ASP A 130 -12.65 -4.50 8.08
N TYR A 131 -11.92 -3.49 7.60
CA TYR A 131 -12.06 -2.10 8.02
C TYR A 131 -13.51 -1.60 7.88
N GLU A 132 -14.19 -1.96 6.78
CA GLU A 132 -15.55 -1.50 6.55
C GLU A 132 -16.50 -2.04 7.61
N SER A 133 -16.38 -3.33 7.93
CA SER A 133 -17.13 -4.01 8.99
C SER A 133 -16.84 -3.42 10.36
N ARG A 134 -15.57 -3.17 10.71
CA ARG A 134 -15.19 -2.54 11.98
C ARG A 134 -15.81 -1.17 12.15
N VAL A 135 -15.77 -0.33 11.11
CA VAL A 135 -16.34 1.02 11.20
C VAL A 135 -17.88 0.97 11.23
N LEU A 136 -18.52 0.02 10.54
CA LEU A 136 -19.97 -0.19 10.65
C LEU A 136 -20.38 -0.59 12.07
N ALA A 137 -19.57 -1.39 12.75
CA ALA A 137 -19.80 -1.77 14.15
C ALA A 137 -19.73 -0.60 15.14
N LEU A 138 -19.06 0.51 14.79
CA LEU A 138 -18.98 1.74 15.60
C LEU A 138 -20.25 2.62 15.51
N GLY A 139 -21.25 2.22 14.72
CA GLY A 139 -22.55 2.91 14.64
C GLY A 139 -22.53 4.24 13.86
N PRO A 140 -23.51 5.14 14.09
CA PRO A 140 -23.68 6.40 13.33
C PRO A 140 -22.47 7.34 13.38
N ALA A 141 -21.63 7.25 14.41
CA ALA A 141 -20.38 8.01 14.50
C ALA A 141 -19.33 7.59 13.45
N GLY A 142 -19.42 6.37 12.91
CA GLY A 142 -18.57 5.86 11.84
C GLY A 142 -19.07 6.18 10.42
N GLN A 143 -20.23 6.82 10.27
CA GLN A 143 -20.85 7.09 8.95
C GLN A 143 -20.26 8.30 8.20
N GLY A 144 -19.24 8.95 8.76
CA GLY A 144 -18.47 10.00 8.10
C GLY A 144 -17.28 9.51 7.27
N LYS A 145 -17.30 8.27 6.73
CA LYS A 145 -16.13 7.70 6.04
C LYS A 145 -15.76 8.55 4.83
N LYS A 146 -14.65 9.26 4.96
CA LYS A 146 -14.01 9.92 3.83
C LYS A 146 -12.76 9.16 3.48
N TYR A 147 -12.64 8.91 2.19
CA TYR A 147 -11.48 8.28 1.60
C TYR A 147 -10.69 9.37 0.89
N ALA A 148 -9.38 9.33 1.01
CA ALA A 148 -8.50 10.17 0.23
C ALA A 148 -7.85 9.35 -0.89
N HIS A 149 -7.50 10.02 -1.98
CA HIS A 149 -6.82 9.42 -3.12
C HIS A 149 -5.46 10.06 -3.33
N CYS A 150 -4.45 9.25 -3.61
CA CYS A 150 -3.17 9.72 -4.10
C CYS A 150 -2.82 8.98 -5.40
N GLY A 151 -2.11 9.63 -6.30
CA GLY A 151 -1.64 9.00 -7.53
C GLY A 151 -0.34 9.61 -8.04
N LEU A 152 0.43 8.80 -8.75
CA LEU A 152 1.68 9.18 -9.41
C LEU A 152 1.68 8.60 -10.83
N PHE A 153 1.87 9.44 -11.85
CA PHE A 153 1.85 9.04 -13.26
C PHE A 153 2.59 10.05 -14.12
N GLY A 154 2.93 9.70 -15.36
CA GLY A 154 3.61 10.62 -16.27
C GLY A 154 4.97 11.07 -15.75
N ASP A 155 5.31 12.36 -15.91
CA ASP A 155 6.65 12.89 -15.64
C ASP A 155 6.95 13.53 -14.26
N PRO A 156 6.94 12.70 -13.22
CA PRO A 156 5.78 12.27 -12.47
C PRO A 156 4.91 13.44 -11.96
N HIS A 157 3.66 13.42 -12.41
CA HIS A 157 2.55 14.15 -11.85
C HIS A 157 2.03 13.44 -10.60
N LEU A 158 2.06 14.15 -9.48
CA LEU A 158 1.60 13.73 -8.18
C LEU A 158 0.24 14.37 -7.88
N ARG A 159 -0.76 13.55 -7.60
CA ARG A 159 -1.98 13.94 -6.88
C ARG A 159 -1.84 13.54 -5.43
N THR A 160 -1.86 14.49 -4.51
CA THR A 160 -1.78 14.20 -3.06
C THR A 160 -3.15 13.80 -2.50
N PHE A 161 -3.17 13.26 -1.27
CA PHE A 161 -4.39 12.99 -0.51
C PHE A 161 -5.25 14.23 -0.23
N ARG A 162 -4.70 15.43 -0.43
CA ARG A 162 -5.41 16.72 -0.31
C ARG A 162 -5.95 17.21 -1.66
N ASP A 163 -5.92 16.37 -2.69
CA ASP A 163 -6.29 16.70 -4.07
C ASP A 163 -5.45 17.84 -4.67
N GLU A 164 -4.21 18.02 -4.19
CA GLU A 164 -3.25 18.95 -4.78
C GLU A 164 -2.50 18.24 -5.91
N PHE A 165 -2.36 18.92 -7.05
CA PHE A 165 -1.63 18.41 -8.22
C PHE A 165 -0.30 19.13 -8.35
N GLN A 166 0.77 18.36 -8.49
CA GLN A 166 2.15 18.85 -8.59
C GLN A 166 2.90 18.02 -9.62
N THR A 167 3.87 18.59 -10.29
CA THR A 167 4.80 17.83 -11.13
C THR A 167 6.19 17.97 -10.58
N CYS A 168 6.87 16.84 -10.52
CA CYS A 168 8.03 16.70 -9.67
C CYS A 168 9.16 16.04 -10.44
N LYS A 169 10.38 16.51 -10.25
CA LYS A 169 11.57 15.81 -10.74
C LYS A 169 11.75 14.49 -9.98
N VAL A 170 11.91 14.57 -8.65
CA VAL A 170 11.98 13.43 -7.71
C VAL A 170 12.75 12.23 -8.26
N GLU A 171 13.95 12.49 -8.78
CA GLU A 171 14.84 11.48 -9.34
C GLU A 171 15.35 10.52 -8.26
N GLY A 172 15.43 9.22 -8.56
CA GLY A 172 15.85 8.20 -7.60
C GLY A 172 14.69 7.70 -6.74
N ALA A 173 15.00 7.24 -5.52
CA ALA A 173 14.05 6.59 -4.63
C ALA A 173 13.32 7.57 -3.70
N TRP A 174 11.98 7.57 -3.72
CA TRP A 174 11.16 8.49 -2.93
C TRP A 174 10.01 7.79 -2.20
N PRO A 175 9.74 8.14 -0.93
CA PRO A 175 8.58 7.64 -0.19
C PRO A 175 7.29 8.37 -0.60
N LEU A 176 6.37 7.65 -1.23
CA LEU A 176 5.01 8.15 -1.44
C LEU A 176 4.22 8.17 -0.13
N ILE A 177 4.30 7.08 0.62
CA ILE A 177 3.60 6.89 1.90
C ILE A 177 4.56 6.19 2.85
N ASP A 178 4.60 6.63 4.09
CA ASP A 178 5.24 5.89 5.18
C ASP A 178 4.48 6.17 6.48
N ASN A 179 3.49 5.32 6.76
CA ASN A 179 2.69 5.41 7.98
C ASN A 179 2.72 4.08 8.75
N ARG A 180 2.05 4.00 9.89
CA ARG A 180 2.04 2.81 10.75
C ARG A 180 1.55 1.51 10.09
N TYR A 181 0.86 1.57 8.95
CA TYR A 181 0.26 0.41 8.27
C TYR A 181 0.95 0.06 6.94
N LEU A 182 1.46 1.06 6.24
CA LEU A 182 1.88 0.92 4.85
C LEU A 182 3.12 1.79 4.58
N SER A 183 4.08 1.24 3.85
CA SER A 183 5.15 2.01 3.22
C SER A 183 5.10 1.80 1.71
N VAL A 184 5.10 2.90 0.95
CA VAL A 184 5.11 2.89 -0.52
C VAL A 184 6.31 3.70 -0.97
N GLN A 185 7.19 3.06 -1.73
CA GLN A 185 8.40 3.67 -2.28
C GLN A 185 8.38 3.54 -3.80
N VAL A 186 8.72 4.63 -4.48
CA VAL A 186 8.87 4.67 -5.94
C VAL A 186 10.30 4.97 -6.32
N THR A 187 10.72 4.55 -7.50
CA THR A 187 12.01 4.95 -8.09
C THR A 187 11.78 5.58 -9.45
N ASN A 188 12.16 6.85 -9.60
CA ASN A 188 12.00 7.59 -10.85
C ASN A 188 13.35 7.74 -11.56
N VAL A 189 13.35 7.55 -12.87
CA VAL A 189 14.54 7.63 -13.71
C VAL A 189 14.36 8.71 -14.78
N PRO A 190 15.41 9.45 -15.17
CA PRO A 190 15.31 10.43 -16.26
C PRO A 190 14.88 9.77 -17.58
N VAL A 191 13.92 10.40 -18.26
CA VAL A 191 13.38 9.89 -19.55
C VAL A 191 14.28 10.32 -20.72
N VAL A 192 14.77 11.56 -20.66
CA VAL A 192 15.67 12.15 -21.65
C VAL A 192 16.90 12.70 -20.93
N LEU A 193 18.09 12.40 -21.44
CA LEU A 193 19.34 12.87 -20.84
C LEU A 193 19.37 14.41 -20.83
N GLY A 194 19.55 15.00 -19.65
CA GLY A 194 19.59 16.45 -19.47
C GLY A 194 18.21 17.14 -19.34
N SER A 195 17.11 16.40 -19.41
CA SER A 195 15.76 16.90 -19.07
C SER A 195 15.45 16.75 -17.59
N SER A 196 14.54 17.58 -17.06
CA SER A 196 13.96 17.40 -15.73
C SER A 196 12.87 16.34 -15.68
N ALA A 197 12.39 15.86 -16.83
CA ALA A 197 11.38 14.81 -16.90
C ALA A 197 11.96 13.47 -16.45
N THR A 198 11.31 12.88 -15.45
CA THR A 198 11.60 11.53 -14.97
C THR A 198 10.36 10.66 -15.13
N ALA A 199 10.47 9.35 -14.99
CA ALA A 199 9.31 8.46 -14.98
C ALA A 199 9.50 7.32 -13.99
N THR A 200 8.39 6.80 -13.48
CA THR A 200 8.41 5.74 -12.46
C THR A 200 8.85 4.41 -13.08
N SER A 201 9.99 3.89 -12.65
CA SER A 201 10.58 2.62 -13.11
C SER A 201 10.32 1.45 -12.16
N LYS A 202 10.11 1.74 -10.87
CA LYS A 202 9.92 0.73 -9.83
C LYS A 202 8.96 1.23 -8.77
N ILE A 203 8.06 0.35 -8.33
CA ILE A 203 7.15 0.59 -7.22
C ILE A 203 7.34 -0.55 -6.21
N THR A 204 7.55 -0.22 -4.94
CA THR A 204 7.61 -1.17 -3.84
C THR A 204 6.58 -0.79 -2.79
N VAL A 205 5.72 -1.74 -2.43
CA VAL A 205 4.68 -1.58 -1.41
C VAL A 205 4.93 -2.60 -0.30
N ILE A 206 5.09 -2.10 0.93
CA ILE A 206 5.28 -2.91 2.12
C ILE A 206 4.03 -2.78 2.98
N PHE A 207 3.25 -3.86 3.05
CA PHE A 207 2.16 -4.01 3.99
C PHE A 207 2.75 -4.43 5.33
N LYS A 208 2.73 -3.55 6.34
CA LYS A 208 3.26 -3.85 7.67
C LYS A 208 2.38 -4.90 8.35
N SER A 209 2.97 -5.72 9.22
CA SER A 209 2.23 -6.79 9.90
C SER A 209 1.05 -6.22 10.69
N TYR A 210 -0.13 -6.82 10.54
CA TYR A 210 -1.33 -6.46 11.30
C TYR A 210 -1.84 -7.69 12.04
N HIS A 211 -1.75 -7.65 13.37
CA HIS A 211 -2.01 -8.80 14.23
C HIS A 211 -3.37 -9.44 13.94
N GLY A 212 -3.37 -10.76 13.70
CA GLY A 212 -4.56 -11.54 13.38
C GLY A 212 -5.09 -11.40 11.95
N CYS A 213 -4.54 -10.49 11.12
CA CYS A 213 -5.04 -10.24 9.76
C CYS A 213 -4.03 -10.52 8.66
N THR A 214 -2.78 -10.08 8.79
CA THR A 214 -1.72 -10.38 7.82
C THR A 214 -0.34 -10.28 8.47
N GLU A 215 0.55 -11.18 8.09
CA GLU A 215 1.99 -10.97 8.27
C GLU A 215 2.47 -9.87 7.31
N GLN A 216 3.71 -9.40 7.49
CA GLN A 216 4.29 -8.42 6.58
C GLN A 216 4.36 -8.99 5.16
N LYS A 217 3.90 -8.22 4.17
CA LYS A 217 3.95 -8.59 2.75
C LYS A 217 4.62 -7.50 1.94
N VAL A 218 5.46 -7.90 0.99
CA VAL A 218 6.17 -6.98 0.09
C VAL A 218 5.71 -7.24 -1.33
N TYR A 219 5.19 -6.21 -1.98
CA TYR A 219 4.91 -6.18 -3.40
C TYR A 219 5.95 -5.31 -4.10
N GLN A 220 6.45 -5.75 -5.24
CA GLN A 220 7.36 -4.95 -6.06
C GLN A 220 7.01 -5.15 -7.53
N ALA A 221 6.98 -4.05 -8.28
CA ALA A 221 6.82 -4.02 -9.72
C ALA A 221 7.94 -3.19 -10.35
N THR A 222 8.37 -3.59 -11.53
CA THR A 222 9.24 -2.82 -12.43
C THR A 222 8.56 -2.61 -13.77
N THR A 223 9.17 -1.83 -14.65
CA THR A 223 8.71 -1.58 -16.01
C THR A 223 8.58 -2.86 -16.85
N GLU A 224 9.41 -3.87 -16.56
CA GLU A 224 9.44 -5.16 -17.25
C GLU A 224 8.56 -6.22 -16.57
N ASP A 225 8.38 -6.11 -15.25
CA ASP A 225 7.70 -7.12 -14.44
C ASP A 225 6.60 -6.50 -13.56
N LEU A 226 5.35 -6.88 -13.88
CA LEU A 226 4.16 -6.52 -13.10
C LEU A 226 3.55 -7.82 -12.51
N PRO A 227 4.08 -8.33 -11.38
CA PRO A 227 3.67 -9.62 -10.86
C PRO A 227 2.27 -9.55 -10.25
N SER A 228 1.56 -10.68 -10.27
CA SER A 228 0.25 -10.85 -9.64
C SER A 228 0.33 -11.53 -8.26
N ALA A 229 1.52 -11.48 -7.66
CA ALA A 229 1.89 -12.06 -6.37
C ALA A 229 2.85 -11.12 -5.59
N PHE A 230 2.96 -11.35 -4.28
CA PHE A 230 3.99 -10.77 -3.42
C PHE A 230 5.36 -11.40 -3.70
N GLN A 231 6.44 -10.80 -3.19
CA GLN A 231 7.81 -11.29 -3.40
C GLN A 231 8.03 -12.73 -2.90
N ASP A 232 7.25 -13.18 -1.93
CA ASP A 232 7.29 -14.57 -1.42
C ASP A 232 6.47 -15.55 -2.28
N GLY A 233 5.94 -15.10 -3.42
CA GLY A 233 5.12 -15.89 -4.34
C GLY A 233 3.65 -16.02 -3.92
N THR A 234 3.25 -15.50 -2.76
CA THR A 234 1.86 -15.59 -2.30
C THR A 234 0.97 -14.55 -2.99
N ARG A 235 -0.32 -14.85 -3.17
CA ARG A 235 -1.30 -13.92 -3.75
C ARG A 235 -2.24 -13.29 -2.71
N SER A 236 -2.09 -13.70 -1.45
CA SER A 236 -2.89 -13.24 -0.31
C SER A 236 -2.04 -13.14 0.95
N GLY A 237 -2.40 -12.20 1.82
CA GLY A 237 -1.85 -12.08 3.17
C GLY A 237 -2.90 -12.45 4.20
N GLY A 238 -2.53 -13.36 5.11
CA GLY A 238 -3.36 -13.87 6.21
C GLY A 238 -4.64 -14.62 5.80
N GLU A 239 -5.50 -14.89 6.79
CA GLU A 239 -6.73 -15.67 6.61
C GLU A 239 -7.91 -14.78 6.18
N GLY A 240 -8.90 -15.38 5.49
CA GLY A 240 -10.18 -14.71 5.21
C GLY A 240 -10.17 -13.61 4.15
N GLY A 241 -9.09 -13.47 3.37
CA GLY A 241 -9.01 -12.46 2.31
C GLY A 241 -8.91 -11.04 2.88
N SER A 242 -8.11 -10.84 3.93
CA SER A 242 -7.81 -9.51 4.48
C SER A 242 -6.91 -8.71 3.53
N LEU A 243 -5.98 -9.38 2.84
CA LEU A 243 -5.06 -8.83 1.85
C LEU A 243 -4.96 -9.75 0.63
N TRP A 244 -5.14 -9.23 -0.59
CA TRP A 244 -4.96 -10.04 -1.82
C TRP A 244 -4.63 -9.20 -3.05
N ILE A 245 -4.08 -9.87 -4.07
CA ILE A 245 -3.70 -9.28 -5.36
C ILE A 245 -4.52 -9.92 -6.48
N VAL A 246 -5.08 -9.07 -7.35
CA VAL A 246 -5.80 -9.49 -8.56
C VAL A 246 -5.19 -8.81 -9.77
N GLU A 247 -4.73 -9.59 -10.74
CA GLU A 247 -4.38 -9.06 -12.06
C GLU A 247 -5.67 -8.80 -12.85
N LYS A 248 -5.72 -7.66 -13.54
CA LYS A 248 -6.78 -7.36 -14.48
C LYS A 248 -6.18 -6.91 -15.81
N GLY A 249 -6.71 -7.43 -16.91
CA GLY A 249 -6.56 -6.77 -18.20
C GLY A 249 -7.47 -5.53 -18.24
N GLY A 250 -6.95 -4.40 -18.70
CA GLY A 250 -7.72 -3.16 -18.82
C GLY A 250 -7.34 -2.36 -20.06
N SER A 251 -8.19 -1.42 -20.45
CA SER A 251 -7.83 -0.39 -21.42
C SER A 251 -6.66 0.43 -20.86
N GLY A 252 -5.63 0.67 -21.68
CA GLY A 252 -4.46 1.46 -21.29
C GLY A 252 -3.39 0.73 -20.48
N GLY A 253 -3.22 -0.59 -20.63
CA GLY A 253 -2.06 -1.33 -20.11
C GLY A 253 -2.39 -2.52 -19.20
N ARG A 254 -1.35 -3.22 -18.74
CA ARG A 254 -1.50 -4.28 -17.73
C ARG A 254 -1.60 -3.63 -16.35
N LEU A 255 -2.54 -4.09 -15.53
CA LEU A 255 -2.69 -3.57 -14.17
C LEU A 255 -2.88 -4.69 -13.16
N VAL A 256 -2.44 -4.43 -11.94
CA VAL A 256 -2.78 -5.21 -10.76
C VAL A 256 -3.50 -4.34 -9.75
N LYS A 257 -4.50 -4.94 -9.10
CA LYS A 257 -5.20 -4.34 -7.97
C LYS A 257 -4.84 -5.09 -6.71
N ILE A 258 -4.30 -4.38 -5.74
CA ILE A 258 -4.01 -4.90 -4.40
C ILE A 258 -5.06 -4.37 -3.44
N GLN A 259 -5.68 -5.27 -2.69
CA GLN A 259 -6.78 -4.95 -1.80
C GLN A 259 -6.40 -5.33 -0.37
N ALA A 260 -6.27 -4.33 0.49
CA ALA A 260 -5.97 -4.48 1.91
C ALA A 260 -7.22 -4.10 2.72
N ARG A 261 -8.20 -5.02 2.77
CA ARG A 261 -9.48 -4.82 3.49
C ARG A 261 -9.28 -4.48 4.96
N TYR A 262 -8.27 -5.07 5.60
CA TYR A 262 -8.04 -4.86 7.03
C TYR A 262 -7.72 -3.40 7.39
N ILE A 263 -7.28 -2.58 6.42
CA ILE A 263 -7.04 -1.14 6.55
C ILE A 263 -7.83 -0.31 5.52
N GLY A 264 -8.85 -0.88 4.90
CA GLY A 264 -9.72 -0.17 3.94
C GLY A 264 -8.99 0.38 2.72
N THR A 265 -7.83 -0.17 2.36
CA THR A 265 -6.93 0.41 1.36
C THR A 265 -6.99 -0.36 0.04
N SER A 266 -7.01 0.36 -1.08
CA SER A 266 -6.96 -0.19 -2.43
C SER A 266 -5.83 0.46 -3.20
N ILE A 267 -4.96 -0.35 -3.80
CA ILE A 267 -3.83 0.12 -4.64
C ILE A 267 -4.03 -0.42 -6.06
N ILE A 268 -3.77 0.41 -7.05
CA ILE A 268 -3.64 0.03 -8.45
C ILE A 268 -2.22 0.37 -8.90
N VAL A 269 -1.54 -0.64 -9.46
CA VAL A 269 -0.26 -0.46 -10.15
C VAL A 269 -0.47 -0.88 -11.60
N ARG A 270 -0.11 -0.01 -12.53
CA ARG A 270 -0.29 -0.24 -13.95
C ARG A 270 1.01 0.00 -14.70
N SER A 271 1.28 -0.87 -15.65
CA SER A 271 2.38 -0.72 -16.62
C SER A 271 1.80 -0.19 -17.93
N VAL A 272 2.31 0.95 -18.37
CA VAL A 272 1.96 1.61 -19.63
C VAL A 272 3.24 1.85 -20.42
N GLY A 273 3.42 1.10 -21.51
CA GLY A 273 4.65 1.18 -22.29
C GLY A 273 5.85 0.84 -21.43
N ARG A 274 6.79 1.79 -21.29
CA ARG A 274 7.98 1.67 -20.44
C ARG A 274 7.86 2.35 -19.07
N TYR A 275 6.64 2.64 -18.61
CA TYR A 275 6.41 3.41 -17.40
C TYR A 275 5.42 2.74 -16.46
N LEU A 276 5.55 3.01 -15.17
CA LEU A 276 4.59 2.59 -14.16
C LEU A 276 3.73 3.77 -13.70
N THR A 277 2.44 3.52 -13.48
CA THR A 277 1.54 4.43 -12.77
C THR A 277 1.07 3.81 -11.47
N PHE A 278 0.80 4.66 -10.49
CA PHE A 278 0.37 4.29 -9.15
C PHE A 278 -0.89 5.07 -8.78
N ALA A 279 -1.87 4.39 -8.21
CA ALA A 279 -3.03 5.02 -7.59
C ALA A 279 -3.39 4.29 -6.30
N ILE A 280 -3.75 5.04 -5.26
CA ILE A 280 -4.16 4.50 -3.97
C ILE A 280 -5.37 5.23 -3.42
N ARG A 281 -6.28 4.47 -2.83
CA ARG A 281 -7.38 4.94 -1.98
C ARG A 281 -7.14 4.46 -0.55
N MET A 282 -7.19 5.37 0.41
CA MET A 282 -6.96 5.07 1.82
C MET A 282 -7.96 5.83 2.71
N PRO A 283 -8.44 5.25 3.83
CA PRO A 283 -9.31 5.97 4.78
C PRO A 283 -8.60 7.17 5.44
N GLU A 284 -9.28 8.31 5.58
CA GLU A 284 -8.67 9.52 6.17
C GLU A 284 -8.20 9.35 7.62
N ASP A 285 -8.87 8.53 8.43
CA ASP A 285 -8.50 8.23 9.82
C ASP A 285 -7.22 7.38 9.92
N THR A 286 -6.79 6.76 8.83
CA THR A 286 -5.51 6.04 8.75
C THR A 286 -4.36 6.91 8.23
N LEU A 287 -4.69 8.11 7.72
CA LEU A 287 -3.73 9.13 7.31
C LEU A 287 -3.47 10.01 8.53
N ASP A 288 -2.33 9.78 9.20
CA ASP A 288 -1.94 10.61 10.33
C ASP A 288 -1.49 12.00 9.83
N PHE A 289 -2.43 12.94 9.76
CA PHE A 289 -2.15 14.33 9.41
C PHE A 289 -1.54 15.11 10.60
N SER A 290 -1.39 14.49 11.77
CA SER A 290 -1.19 15.19 13.05
C SER A 290 0.26 15.30 13.52
N GLU A 291 1.23 14.66 12.86
CA GLU A 291 2.61 14.70 13.33
C GLU A 291 3.46 15.82 12.69
N GLU A 292 3.89 16.77 13.52
CA GLU A 292 4.94 17.77 13.22
C GLU A 292 6.34 17.15 13.04
N ASN A 293 6.48 15.82 13.11
CA ASN A 293 7.76 15.11 12.99
C ASN A 293 7.74 13.95 11.98
N SER A 294 6.73 13.87 11.12
CA SER A 294 6.64 12.82 10.11
C SER A 294 7.66 13.06 8.99
N GLY A 295 8.47 12.03 8.70
CA GLY A 295 9.41 12.04 7.58
C GLY A 295 8.75 12.37 6.23
N LEU A 296 9.59 12.61 5.23
CA LEU A 296 9.18 12.92 3.86
C LEU A 296 8.14 11.91 3.34
N GLN A 297 6.95 12.38 2.94
CA GLN A 297 5.87 11.58 2.33
C GLN A 297 5.17 12.38 1.23
N LEU A 298 5.39 12.00 -0.02
CA LEU A 298 4.88 12.77 -1.16
C LEU A 298 3.35 12.81 -1.22
N CYS A 299 2.65 11.69 -0.95
CA CYS A 299 1.18 11.67 -0.98
C CYS A 299 0.53 12.56 0.08
N LEU A 300 1.24 12.89 1.17
CA LEU A 300 0.71 13.69 2.28
C LEU A 300 1.08 15.17 2.15
N HIS A 301 2.33 15.46 1.79
CA HIS A 301 2.92 16.80 1.82
C HIS A 301 3.26 17.37 0.44
N GLY A 302 3.17 16.57 -0.61
CA GLY A 302 3.68 16.94 -1.92
C GLY A 302 5.21 16.83 -2.01
N CYS A 303 5.74 17.30 -3.13
CA CYS A 303 7.16 17.30 -3.42
C CYS A 303 7.89 18.46 -2.72
N PRO A 304 9.14 18.25 -2.28
CA PRO A 304 9.98 19.34 -1.80
C PRO A 304 10.10 20.46 -2.84
N ARG A 305 10.24 21.72 -2.38
CA ARG A 305 10.24 22.88 -3.27
C ARG A 305 11.32 22.87 -4.35
N ASN A 306 12.46 22.22 -4.08
CA ASN A 306 13.57 22.03 -5.00
C ASN A 306 13.31 20.95 -6.06
N GLU A 307 12.32 20.08 -5.82
CA GLU A 307 11.91 19.03 -6.75
C GLU A 307 10.70 19.43 -7.60
N LEU A 308 10.04 20.56 -7.30
CA LEU A 308 8.89 21.04 -8.07
C LEU A 308 9.33 21.61 -9.44
N ILE A 309 8.69 21.11 -10.50
CA ILE A 309 8.83 21.65 -11.85
C ILE A 309 7.82 22.79 -12.02
N LYS A 310 8.32 24.03 -12.12
CA LYS A 310 7.49 25.24 -12.13
C LYS A 310 6.87 25.57 -13.50
N GLU A 311 7.13 24.78 -14.52
CA GLU A 311 6.67 25.03 -15.89
C GLU A 311 5.30 24.39 -16.18
N HIS A 312 4.26 24.76 -15.42
CA HIS A 312 2.85 24.45 -15.78
C HIS A 312 2.16 25.58 -16.51
N MET A 313 2.90 26.64 -16.81
CA MET A 313 2.41 27.72 -17.62
C MET A 313 2.94 27.49 -19.02
N LEU A 314 2.05 27.09 -19.93
CA LEU A 314 2.15 27.36 -21.37
C LEU A 314 2.21 28.88 -21.62
N GLY A 315 3.22 29.54 -21.04
CA GLY A 315 3.50 30.95 -21.15
C GLY A 315 4.59 31.14 -22.18
N ARG A 316 4.18 31.37 -23.42
CA ARG A 316 4.92 32.07 -24.49
C ARG A 316 6.40 32.38 -24.16
N GLN A 317 7.28 31.41 -24.36
CA GLN A 317 8.63 31.73 -24.80
C GLN A 317 8.81 31.12 -26.20
N PRO A 318 9.02 31.93 -27.24
CA PRO A 318 9.43 31.38 -28.52
C PRO A 318 10.79 30.73 -28.30
N LEU A 319 10.88 29.43 -28.57
CA LEU A 319 12.18 28.78 -28.80
C LEU A 319 12.93 29.65 -29.81
N HIS A 320 14.03 30.26 -29.38
CA HIS A 320 14.96 30.88 -30.32
C HIS A 320 15.43 29.81 -31.31
N PRO A 321 15.32 30.03 -32.63
CA PRO A 321 15.91 29.13 -33.60
C PRO A 321 17.42 29.09 -33.35
N ARG A 322 17.96 27.92 -32.97
CA ARG A 322 19.41 27.72 -32.98
C ARG A 322 19.88 27.84 -34.43
N LEU A 323 20.75 28.81 -34.67
CA LEU A 323 21.49 28.98 -35.92
C LEU A 323 22.28 27.69 -36.25
N PRO A 324 22.35 27.28 -37.52
CA PRO A 324 23.16 26.13 -37.92
C PRO A 324 24.65 26.52 -37.89
N GLY A 325 25.37 25.99 -36.91
CA GLY A 325 26.80 26.26 -36.71
C GLY A 325 27.60 24.97 -36.50
N SER A 326 28.21 24.49 -37.58
CA SER A 326 29.51 23.82 -37.67
C SER A 326 29.80 22.58 -36.80
N GLY A 327 29.69 21.43 -37.46
CA GLY A 327 30.52 20.21 -37.39
C GLY A 327 31.37 19.89 -36.15
N SER A 328 31.01 18.78 -35.50
CA SER A 328 31.95 17.74 -35.06
C SER A 328 31.17 16.48 -34.63
N ASN A 329 31.36 15.36 -35.32
CA ASN A 329 30.87 14.05 -34.89
C ASN A 329 31.51 13.65 -33.55
N PRO A 330 30.76 12.93 -32.69
CA PRO A 330 31.27 11.64 -32.26
C PRO A 330 30.22 10.51 -32.26
N GLU A 331 30.78 9.32 -32.43
CA GLU A 331 30.25 7.95 -32.46
C GLU A 331 28.82 7.63 -32.00
N VAL A 332 28.19 6.81 -32.84
CA VAL A 332 26.86 6.20 -32.72
C VAL A 332 26.86 5.10 -31.65
N GLY A 333 26.17 5.34 -30.54
CA GLY A 333 25.57 4.29 -29.69
C GLY A 333 24.19 3.87 -30.22
N PRO A 334 23.61 2.74 -29.76
CA PRO A 334 22.43 2.13 -30.39
C PRO A 334 21.22 3.07 -30.41
N LEU A 335 20.64 3.20 -31.60
CA LEU A 335 19.57 4.10 -32.00
C LEU A 335 18.30 3.92 -31.16
N LEU A 336 18.04 4.86 -30.24
CA LEU A 336 16.68 5.17 -29.82
C LEU A 336 15.96 5.89 -30.99
N PRO A 337 14.63 5.70 -31.17
CA PRO A 337 13.89 6.38 -32.24
C PRO A 337 14.08 7.90 -32.16
N PRO A 338 14.06 8.63 -33.29
CA PRO A 338 14.14 10.09 -33.27
C PRO A 338 12.98 10.64 -32.43
N HIS A 339 13.31 11.30 -31.32
CA HIS A 339 12.32 11.97 -30.46
C HIS A 339 11.46 12.88 -31.32
N GLN A 340 10.15 12.62 -31.35
CA GLN A 340 9.22 13.45 -32.09
C GLN A 340 9.05 14.76 -31.31
N THR A 341 9.53 15.86 -31.86
CA THR A 341 9.29 17.18 -31.28
C THR A 341 7.81 17.53 -31.48
N TYR A 342 7.02 17.43 -30.42
CA TYR A 342 5.62 17.82 -30.45
C TYR A 342 5.50 19.35 -30.43
N THR A 343 4.59 19.90 -31.26
CA THR A 343 4.07 21.26 -31.06
C THR A 343 2.89 21.21 -30.09
N VAL A 344 2.51 22.35 -29.52
CA VAL A 344 1.36 22.44 -28.60
C VAL A 344 0.08 21.92 -29.27
N GLU A 345 -0.12 22.23 -30.54
CA GLU A 345 -1.28 21.81 -31.32
C GLU A 345 -1.31 20.29 -31.52
N HIS A 346 -0.16 19.70 -31.89
CA HIS A 346 -0.06 18.25 -32.07
C HIS A 346 -0.20 17.49 -30.74
N ALA A 347 0.41 17.98 -29.66
CA ALA A 347 0.28 17.36 -28.33
C ALA A 347 -1.18 17.44 -27.85
N THR A 348 -1.82 18.59 -28.00
CA THR A 348 -3.25 18.80 -27.65
C THR A 348 -4.14 17.86 -28.45
N ALA A 349 -3.95 17.77 -29.77
CA ALA A 349 -4.72 16.86 -30.61
C ALA A 349 -4.53 15.40 -30.19
N LYS A 350 -3.29 15.00 -29.90
CA LYS A 350 -2.97 13.63 -29.49
C LYS A 350 -3.61 13.27 -28.15
N CYS A 351 -3.50 14.14 -27.15
CA CYS A 351 -4.13 13.91 -25.84
C CYS A 351 -5.66 13.84 -25.95
N ARG A 352 -6.26 14.64 -26.83
CA ARG A 352 -7.72 14.67 -27.03
C ARG A 352 -8.29 13.38 -27.63
N GLU A 353 -7.47 12.53 -28.25
CA GLU A 353 -7.88 11.21 -28.74
C GLU A 353 -8.36 10.28 -27.61
N THR A 354 -7.78 10.41 -26.41
CA THR A 354 -8.06 9.51 -25.26
C THR A 354 -8.65 10.25 -24.04
N LEU A 355 -8.30 11.52 -23.86
CA LEU A 355 -8.75 12.38 -22.77
C LEU A 355 -9.67 13.47 -23.34
N GLN A 356 -10.99 13.23 -23.28
CA GLN A 356 -11.99 14.13 -23.85
C GLN A 356 -12.27 15.37 -22.98
N VAL A 357 -11.94 15.30 -21.68
CA VAL A 357 -12.13 16.39 -20.73
C VAL A 357 -10.79 17.08 -20.51
N GLU A 358 -10.75 18.41 -20.65
CA GLU A 358 -9.57 19.23 -20.39
C GLU A 358 -9.36 19.45 -18.89
N ASP A 359 -9.13 18.36 -18.17
CA ASP A 359 -8.78 18.38 -16.75
C ASP A 359 -7.26 18.31 -16.53
N VAL A 360 -6.86 18.16 -15.26
CA VAL A 360 -5.46 18.02 -14.87
C VAL A 360 -4.74 16.84 -15.56
N TYR A 361 -5.44 15.75 -15.89
CA TYR A 361 -4.84 14.61 -16.59
C TYR A 361 -4.61 14.95 -18.06
N PHE A 362 -5.51 15.70 -18.69
CA PHE A 362 -5.31 16.22 -20.04
C PHE A 362 -4.12 17.18 -20.12
N HIS A 363 -4.03 18.15 -19.20
CA HIS A 363 -2.92 19.09 -19.18
C HIS A 363 -1.57 18.42 -18.89
N SER A 364 -1.57 17.43 -18.00
CA SER A 364 -0.42 16.55 -17.73
C SER A 364 0.05 15.82 -18.99
N CYS A 365 -0.89 15.19 -19.73
CA CYS A 365 -0.60 14.55 -21.01
C CYS A 365 0.07 15.52 -22.01
N VAL A 366 -0.47 16.73 -22.16
CA VAL A 366 0.10 17.71 -23.10
C VAL A 366 1.51 18.11 -22.67
N PHE A 367 1.72 18.32 -21.37
CA PHE A 367 3.03 18.65 -20.81
C PHE A 367 4.04 17.52 -21.06
N ASP A 368 3.69 16.28 -20.73
CA ASP A 368 4.53 15.11 -20.93
C ASP A 368 4.98 14.98 -22.40
N LEU A 369 4.05 15.13 -23.36
CA LEU A 369 4.37 15.02 -24.79
C LEU A 369 5.31 16.13 -25.26
N LEU A 370 5.15 17.35 -24.76
CA LEU A 370 6.01 18.49 -25.10
C LEU A 370 7.42 18.32 -24.51
N THR A 371 7.52 17.77 -23.30
CA THR A 371 8.79 17.65 -22.57
C THR A 371 9.59 16.41 -22.99
N THR A 372 8.92 15.29 -23.26
CA THR A 372 9.56 13.99 -23.52
C THR A 372 9.56 13.59 -25.00
N GLY A 373 8.57 14.05 -25.76
CA GLY A 373 8.32 13.59 -27.13
C GLY A 373 7.83 12.15 -27.24
N ASP A 374 7.46 11.50 -26.11
CA ASP A 374 7.09 10.10 -26.07
C ASP A 374 5.55 9.92 -25.97
N PRO A 375 4.89 9.35 -27.00
CA PRO A 375 3.44 9.17 -27.01
C PRO A 375 2.92 8.20 -25.94
N GLU A 376 3.75 7.36 -25.32
CA GLU A 376 3.31 6.45 -24.26
C GLU A 376 2.77 7.21 -23.02
N PHE A 377 3.23 8.44 -22.80
CA PHE A 377 2.75 9.30 -21.73
C PHE A 377 1.27 9.67 -21.87
N SER A 378 0.74 9.76 -23.09
CA SER A 378 -0.70 10.01 -23.27
C SER A 378 -1.54 8.86 -22.71
N MET A 379 -1.05 7.63 -22.88
CA MET A 379 -1.70 6.45 -22.31
C MET A 379 -1.51 6.37 -20.79
N ALA A 380 -0.39 6.87 -20.25
CA ALA A 380 -0.16 6.91 -18.80
C ALA A 380 -1.15 7.86 -18.11
N ALA A 381 -1.38 9.05 -18.70
CA ALA A 381 -2.38 10.00 -18.20
C ALA A 381 -3.81 9.44 -18.29
N TYR A 382 -4.17 8.79 -19.41
CA TYR A 382 -5.45 8.09 -19.54
C TYR A 382 -5.61 6.98 -18.50
N GLY A 383 -4.59 6.14 -18.32
CA GLY A 383 -4.57 5.06 -17.33
C GLY A 383 -4.77 5.58 -15.92
N ALA A 384 -4.09 6.68 -15.55
CA ALA A 384 -4.21 7.31 -14.24
C ALA A 384 -5.64 7.86 -13.97
N LEU A 385 -6.29 8.42 -14.99
CA LEU A 385 -7.69 8.86 -14.89
C LEU A 385 -8.64 7.65 -14.70
N GLU A 386 -8.43 6.57 -15.45
CA GLU A 386 -9.24 5.35 -15.29
C GLU A 386 -9.01 4.68 -13.93
N ASP A 387 -7.78 4.70 -13.43
CA ASP A 387 -7.43 4.16 -12.11
C ASP A 387 -8.12 4.96 -10.99
N LEU A 388 -8.16 6.30 -11.11
CA LEU A 388 -8.95 7.15 -10.22
C LEU A 388 -10.43 6.76 -10.23
N LYS A 389 -11.04 6.58 -11.42
CA LYS A 389 -12.45 6.19 -11.55
C LYS A 389 -12.73 4.80 -10.99
N ALA A 390 -11.77 3.88 -11.09
CA ALA A 390 -11.87 2.51 -10.59
C ALA A 390 -11.73 2.42 -9.06
N LEU A 391 -11.23 3.47 -8.41
CA LEU A 391 -11.25 3.64 -6.98
C LEU A 391 -12.57 4.30 -6.54
N PRO A 392 -13.26 3.79 -5.50
CA PRO A 392 -14.51 4.40 -5.05
C PRO A 392 -14.34 5.89 -4.72
N PRO A 393 -15.35 6.73 -4.97
CA PRO A 393 -15.22 8.20 -4.91
C PRO A 393 -14.78 8.70 -3.53
N SER A 394 -13.89 9.68 -3.51
CA SER A 394 -13.61 10.46 -2.30
C SER A 394 -14.79 11.38 -1.99
N LYS A 395 -15.10 11.53 -0.70
CA LYS A 395 -16.06 12.52 -0.18
C LYS A 395 -15.33 13.62 0.59
N LEU A 396 -14.14 14.02 0.12
CA LEU A 396 -13.47 15.21 0.63
C LEU A 396 -14.34 16.44 0.33
N LYS A 397 -14.72 17.18 1.38
CA LYS A 397 -15.23 18.54 1.20
C LYS A 397 -14.04 19.37 0.74
N GLN A 398 -14.05 19.79 -0.52
CA GLN A 398 -13.17 20.85 -1.00
C GLN A 398 -13.34 22.07 -0.09
N ASN A 399 -12.29 22.44 0.63
CA ASN A 399 -12.20 23.84 1.05
C ASN A 399 -11.99 24.64 -0.23
N SER A 400 -12.90 25.57 -0.54
CA SER A 400 -12.79 26.43 -1.72
C SER A 400 -11.37 27.00 -1.83
N PRO A 401 -10.84 27.16 -3.06
CA PRO A 401 -9.55 27.80 -3.26
C PRO A 401 -9.49 29.13 -2.52
N ARG A 402 -8.56 29.25 -1.57
CA ARG A 402 -8.22 30.54 -0.97
C ARG A 402 -7.62 31.37 -2.10
N THR A 403 -8.41 32.27 -2.66
CA THR A 403 -7.91 33.26 -3.61
C THR A 403 -6.71 33.98 -2.96
N PRO A 404 -5.55 34.07 -3.64
CA PRO A 404 -4.49 34.93 -3.17
C PRO A 404 -5.05 36.35 -3.18
N ARG A 405 -5.19 36.94 -1.99
CA ARG A 405 -5.49 38.37 -1.88
C ARG A 405 -4.30 39.12 -2.47
N VAL A 406 -4.47 39.58 -3.71
CA VAL A 406 -3.68 40.68 -4.26
C VAL A 406 -3.86 41.85 -3.31
N GLN A 407 -2.83 42.15 -2.53
CA GLN A 407 -2.76 43.38 -1.75
C GLN A 407 -2.66 44.54 -2.75
N LEU A 408 -3.81 45.04 -3.19
CA LEU A 408 -3.85 46.35 -3.82
C LEU A 408 -3.86 47.38 -2.70
N ASN A 409 -2.69 47.95 -2.47
CA ASN A 409 -2.46 49.05 -1.57
C ASN A 409 -3.25 50.27 -2.06
N ARG A 410 -4.34 50.65 -1.38
CA ARG A 410 -4.84 52.03 -1.39
C ARG A 410 -5.75 52.29 -0.20
N GLY A 411 -5.39 53.32 0.56
CA GLY A 411 -5.81 53.52 1.94
C GLY A 411 -7.17 54.17 2.16
N GLY A 412 -7.54 54.14 3.43
CA GLY A 412 -8.31 55.17 4.13
C GLY A 412 -9.84 54.98 4.13
N PRO A 413 -10.51 55.20 5.27
CA PRO A 413 -11.78 54.53 5.59
C PRO A 413 -12.98 55.48 5.56
N HIS A 414 -14.16 55.02 5.15
CA HIS A 414 -15.41 55.64 5.62
C HIS A 414 -16.54 54.62 5.85
N MET A 415 -17.24 54.89 6.95
CA MET A 415 -18.23 54.12 7.69
C MET A 415 -19.52 53.73 6.94
N LEU A 416 -20.00 52.53 7.28
CA LEU A 416 -21.39 52.10 7.51
C LEU A 416 -22.54 52.96 6.94
N ALA A 417 -23.32 52.38 6.02
CA ALA A 417 -24.75 52.66 5.90
C ALA A 417 -25.51 51.41 5.42
N THR A 418 -26.39 50.93 6.29
CA THR A 418 -27.37 49.85 6.10
C THR A 418 -28.42 50.23 5.07
N ALA A 419 -28.66 49.36 4.08
CA ALA A 419 -29.66 49.56 3.04
C ALA A 419 -31.08 49.27 3.55
N THR A 420 -31.93 50.31 3.57
CA THR A 420 -33.39 50.21 3.67
C THR A 420 -34.00 50.04 2.26
N PRO A 421 -35.01 49.19 2.06
CA PRO A 421 -35.67 49.05 0.76
C PRO A 421 -36.47 50.31 0.42
N SER A 422 -36.30 50.78 -0.82
CA SER A 422 -36.82 52.04 -1.35
C SER A 422 -38.36 52.03 -1.49
N LEU A 423 -38.99 53.11 -1.03
CA LEU A 423 -40.42 53.46 -1.18
C LEU A 423 -40.93 53.42 -2.64
N VAL A 424 -40.04 53.36 -3.63
CA VAL A 424 -40.37 53.29 -5.06
C VAL A 424 -41.00 51.95 -5.44
N THR A 425 -40.62 50.83 -4.79
CA THR A 425 -41.21 49.51 -5.08
C THR A 425 -42.62 49.36 -4.49
N PHE A 426 -42.94 50.10 -3.42
CA PHE A 426 -44.27 50.07 -2.81
C PHE A 426 -45.27 50.96 -3.59
N LEU A 427 -44.81 52.08 -4.13
CA LEU A 427 -45.66 52.99 -4.94
C LEU A 427 -46.04 52.39 -6.30
N LEU A 428 -45.14 51.61 -6.92
CA LEU A 428 -45.41 50.90 -8.18
C LEU A 428 -46.44 49.77 -8.03
N LEU A 429 -46.49 49.11 -6.87
CA LEU A 429 -47.45 48.04 -6.59
C LEU A 429 -48.87 48.57 -6.35
N VAL A 430 -49.01 49.76 -5.76
CA VAL A 430 -50.32 50.40 -5.51
C VAL A 430 -50.94 50.97 -6.79
N LEU A 431 -50.12 51.46 -7.72
CA LEU A 431 -50.58 51.94 -9.04
C LEU A 431 -50.98 50.84 -10.02
N LEU A 432 -50.55 49.60 -9.81
CA LEU A 432 -50.93 48.43 -10.62
C LEU A 432 -52.21 47.74 -10.13
N LEU A 433 -52.74 48.14 -8.96
CA LEU A 433 -53.90 47.53 -8.31
C LEU A 433 -55.11 48.48 -8.18
N MET A 434 -55.08 49.65 -8.82
CA MET A 434 -56.20 50.61 -8.91
C MET A 434 -56.74 50.72 -10.33
#